data_AF-A0A857F071-F1
#
_entry.id   AF-A0A857F071-F1
#
_cell.length_a   1.000
_cell.length_b   1.000
_cell.length_c   1.000
_cell.angle_alpha   90.00
_cell.angle_beta   90.00
_cell.angle_gamma   90.00
#
_symmetry.space_group_name_H-M   'P 1'
#
loop_
_entity.id
_entity.type
_entity.pdbx_description
1 polymer ?
#
loop_
_entity_poly.entity_id
_entity_poly.type
_entity_poly.pdbx_seq_one_letter_code
_entity_poly.pdbx_strand_id
1 'polypeptide(L)'
;MAAIATYLPESQIITLTKDFPALEDPQNPIGFTNPTQFAFFFHEWIHFLHNISTIHGFSVFCSQLILWNNFRWTMENKDTSLGSSHINPDLIENNKNHFSFIISNRKRNLCTLPDYAKNKDILFDAHEIEPLKYADGQVTCTSLIKCKVTFNDNSYDLHIGLLEILESVAYMLESKCAQEMNSTPQESPFYPYHTVNGFAKKVASSLTDDDLICCMLASLQSNDSPRVLMNLLIEMESLEADCRYEKLVSHVKKQLNELAETTDSSINQIINLFPINEPMGNFIKLTLRRIKNNLSFRIEDPFLELNIIKNISKKPLEMNGFIRKFGGCTIIQKRNNDPEIPECDVMYDFELPENDESTLFGSKKLHACFHFILLHYRPSGEIVKTENLTNSSRSRCPFYTVCGASLRVSNSEICNSKPWKSMSCASNQGCYYAAAMIATNPPSNSN
;
A
#
# COMPACT_ATOMS: atom_id res chain seq x y z
N MET A 1 12.75 14.33 -9.70
CA MET A 1 11.63 14.12 -10.65
C MET A 1 10.40 13.76 -9.84
N ALA A 2 9.21 14.20 -10.25
CA ALA A 2 7.96 13.72 -9.65
C ALA A 2 7.70 12.27 -10.10
N ALA A 3 7.11 11.44 -9.24
CA ALA A 3 6.78 10.06 -9.58
C ALA A 3 5.74 10.03 -10.72
N ILE A 4 5.99 9.22 -11.76
CA ILE A 4 5.16 9.14 -12.98
C ILE A 4 3.88 8.32 -12.72
N ALA A 5 3.92 7.45 -11.73
CA ALA A 5 2.77 6.78 -11.15
C ALA A 5 2.94 6.70 -9.62
N THR A 6 1.85 6.42 -8.91
CA THR A 6 1.88 6.18 -7.46
C THR A 6 0.79 5.20 -7.07
N TYR A 7 1.11 4.25 -6.19
CA TYR A 7 0.15 3.39 -5.54
C TYR A 7 -0.23 3.91 -4.15
N LEU A 8 -1.53 3.92 -3.85
CA LEU A 8 -2.07 4.25 -2.52
C LEU A 8 -2.49 2.95 -1.80
N PRO A 9 -1.67 2.44 -0.86
CA PRO A 9 -1.87 1.13 -0.25
C PRO A 9 -3.20 0.93 0.48
N GLU A 10 -3.66 1.96 1.20
CA GLU A 10 -4.90 1.98 1.98
C GLU A 10 -6.12 1.76 1.09
N SER A 11 -6.02 2.21 -0.17
CA SER A 11 -7.15 2.36 -1.06
C SER A 11 -7.11 1.39 -2.23
N GLN A 12 -5.98 0.68 -2.37
CA GLN A 12 -5.67 -0.15 -3.53
C GLN A 12 -5.96 0.62 -4.81
N ILE A 13 -5.28 1.76 -4.99
CA ILE A 13 -5.42 2.61 -6.18
C ILE A 13 -4.05 2.88 -6.78
N ILE A 14 -3.92 2.60 -8.07
CA ILE A 14 -2.81 3.07 -8.89
C ILE A 14 -3.22 4.40 -9.51
N THR A 15 -2.42 5.43 -9.34
CA THR A 15 -2.63 6.73 -10.00
C THR A 15 -1.55 6.93 -11.05
N LEU A 16 -1.95 7.02 -12.31
CA LEU A 16 -1.09 7.39 -13.43
C LEU A 16 -1.11 8.92 -13.59
N THR A 17 0.06 9.53 -13.70
CA THR A 17 0.14 10.97 -13.93
C THR A 17 -0.20 11.34 -15.37
N LYS A 18 -0.43 12.64 -15.59
CA LYS A 18 -0.62 13.23 -16.91
C LYS A 18 0.56 13.03 -17.87
N ASP A 19 1.76 12.79 -17.34
CA ASP A 19 2.96 12.53 -18.15
C ASP A 19 2.97 11.08 -18.69
N PHE A 20 1.93 10.32 -18.34
CA PHE A 20 1.73 8.92 -18.69
C PHE A 20 0.30 8.67 -19.19
N PRO A 21 -0.06 9.11 -20.41
CA PRO A 21 -1.45 9.13 -20.89
C PRO A 21 -1.94 7.77 -21.44
N ALA A 22 -1.54 6.66 -20.82
CA ALA A 22 -1.86 5.32 -21.32
C ALA A 22 -3.38 5.06 -21.42
N LEU A 23 -4.15 5.66 -20.50
CA LEU A 23 -5.59 5.47 -20.39
C LEU A 23 -6.37 6.81 -20.44
N GLU A 24 -5.80 7.84 -21.06
CA GLU A 24 -6.35 9.21 -21.05
C GLU A 24 -7.68 9.35 -21.83
N ASP A 25 -7.81 8.66 -22.96
CA ASP A 25 -9.04 8.59 -23.76
C ASP A 25 -9.81 7.30 -23.43
N PRO A 26 -10.97 7.38 -22.76
CA PRO A 26 -11.80 6.21 -22.45
C PRO A 26 -12.38 5.50 -23.68
N GLN A 27 -12.52 6.21 -24.80
CA GLN A 27 -13.06 5.63 -26.02
C GLN A 27 -11.98 4.89 -26.81
N ASN A 28 -10.73 5.36 -26.73
CA ASN A 28 -9.61 4.81 -27.47
C ASN A 28 -8.35 4.75 -26.57
N PRO A 29 -8.30 3.86 -25.56
CA PRO A 29 -7.13 3.75 -24.70
C PRO A 29 -5.93 3.29 -25.53
N ILE A 30 -4.84 4.07 -25.47
CA ILE A 30 -3.59 3.79 -26.19
C ILE A 30 -2.85 2.60 -25.56
N GLY A 31 -3.04 2.41 -24.25
CA GLY A 31 -2.35 1.41 -23.45
C GLY A 31 -0.88 1.75 -23.21
N PHE A 32 -0.12 0.79 -22.70
CA PHE A 32 1.31 0.94 -22.48
C PHE A 32 2.06 0.65 -23.78
N THR A 33 2.62 1.69 -24.40
CA THR A 33 3.15 1.63 -25.78
C THR A 33 4.58 1.11 -25.88
N ASN A 34 5.31 1.10 -24.77
CA ASN A 34 6.70 0.65 -24.73
C ASN A 34 7.02 -0.08 -23.43
N PRO A 35 8.11 -0.88 -23.40
CA PRO A 35 8.44 -1.68 -22.23
C PRO A 35 8.71 -0.88 -20.96
N THR A 36 9.29 0.31 -21.07
CA THR A 36 9.55 1.17 -19.90
C THR A 36 8.24 1.63 -19.28
N GLN A 37 7.26 2.03 -20.10
CA GLN A 37 5.92 2.35 -19.60
C GLN A 37 5.25 1.15 -18.94
N PHE A 38 5.33 -0.02 -19.59
CA PHE A 38 4.79 -1.25 -19.02
C PHE A 38 5.45 -1.61 -17.68
N ALA A 39 6.77 -1.46 -17.56
CA ALA A 39 7.52 -1.73 -16.34
C ALA A 39 7.08 -0.79 -15.19
N PHE A 40 6.80 0.49 -15.45
CA PHE A 40 6.23 1.39 -14.45
C PHE A 40 4.86 0.95 -13.96
N PHE A 41 3.97 0.57 -14.88
CA PHE A 41 2.69 0.01 -14.47
C PHE A 41 2.88 -1.26 -13.63
N PHE A 42 3.80 -2.12 -14.03
CA PHE A 42 4.16 -3.32 -13.30
C PHE A 42 4.68 -3.01 -11.89
N HIS A 43 5.51 -1.98 -11.70
CA HIS A 43 5.98 -1.50 -10.39
C HIS A 43 4.80 -1.22 -9.43
N GLU A 44 3.83 -0.43 -9.89
CA GLU A 44 2.68 -0.06 -9.08
C GLU A 44 1.76 -1.26 -8.79
N TRP A 45 1.60 -2.15 -9.79
CA TRP A 45 0.88 -3.40 -9.58
C TRP A 45 1.60 -4.34 -8.62
N ILE A 46 2.94 -4.35 -8.60
CA ILE A 46 3.74 -5.11 -7.64
C ILE A 46 3.51 -4.60 -6.21
N HIS A 47 3.39 -3.29 -5.98
CA HIS A 47 2.98 -2.79 -4.67
C HIS A 47 1.58 -3.28 -4.26
N PHE A 48 0.64 -3.29 -5.20
CA PHE A 48 -0.68 -3.90 -4.97
C PHE A 48 -0.57 -5.38 -4.62
N LEU A 49 0.16 -6.16 -5.41
CA LEU A 49 0.37 -7.57 -5.19
C LEU A 49 0.98 -7.80 -3.81
N HIS A 50 2.03 -7.09 -3.44
CA HIS A 50 2.66 -7.21 -2.12
C HIS A 50 1.68 -6.91 -0.97
N ASN A 51 0.80 -5.93 -1.13
CA ASN A 51 -0.24 -5.66 -0.13
C ASN A 51 -1.21 -6.84 0.06
N ILE A 52 -1.50 -7.60 -1.00
CA ILE A 52 -2.49 -8.68 -0.97
C ILE A 52 -1.90 -10.09 -1.04
N SER A 53 -0.58 -10.23 -0.85
CA SER A 53 0.09 -11.53 -0.96
C SER A 53 1.26 -11.70 0.01
N THR A 54 1.41 -10.80 0.98
CA THR A 54 2.45 -10.87 2.01
C THR A 54 1.84 -10.77 3.40
N ILE A 55 2.49 -11.36 4.40
CA ILE A 55 2.06 -11.26 5.81
C ILE A 55 2.04 -9.81 6.28
N HIS A 56 3.02 -9.01 5.84
CA HIS A 56 3.04 -7.59 6.14
C HIS A 56 1.79 -6.87 5.58
N GLY A 57 1.51 -7.05 4.29
CA GLY A 57 0.36 -6.44 3.62
C GLY A 57 -0.96 -6.80 4.28
N PHE A 58 -1.13 -8.09 4.62
CA PHE A 58 -2.26 -8.59 5.39
C PHE A 58 -2.42 -7.88 6.75
N SER A 59 -1.33 -7.77 7.52
CA SER A 59 -1.36 -7.18 8.86
C SER A 59 -1.72 -5.68 8.84
N VAL A 60 -1.27 -4.94 7.82
CA VAL A 60 -1.68 -3.53 7.62
C VAL A 60 -3.16 -3.43 7.27
N PHE A 61 -3.66 -4.28 6.37
CA PHE A 61 -5.07 -4.29 6.00
C PHE A 61 -5.98 -4.62 7.20
N CYS A 62 -5.60 -5.62 8.01
CA CYS A 62 -6.30 -5.94 9.26
C CYS A 62 -6.28 -4.75 10.24
N SER A 63 -5.14 -4.10 10.42
CA SER A 63 -5.03 -2.92 11.31
C SER A 63 -5.93 -1.78 10.86
N GLN A 64 -6.06 -1.52 9.55
CA GLN A 64 -6.97 -0.51 9.02
C GLN A 64 -8.44 -0.84 9.32
N LEU A 65 -8.83 -2.11 9.17
CA LEU A 65 -10.19 -2.55 9.45
C LEU A 65 -10.52 -2.54 10.94
N ILE A 66 -9.55 -2.85 11.81
CA ILE A 66 -9.69 -2.72 13.26
C ILE A 66 -9.89 -1.25 13.65
N LEU A 67 -9.07 -0.34 13.12
CA LEU A 67 -9.25 1.10 13.34
C LEU A 67 -10.61 1.59 12.84
N TRP A 68 -11.03 1.18 11.64
CA TRP A 68 -12.37 1.51 11.15
C TRP A 68 -13.47 1.01 12.10
N ASN A 69 -13.37 -0.23 12.59
CA ASN A 69 -14.33 -0.79 13.51
C ASN A 69 -14.33 -0.08 14.86
N ASN A 70 -13.18 0.34 15.37
CA ASN A 70 -13.10 1.10 16.62
C ASN A 70 -13.69 2.50 16.44
N PHE A 71 -13.42 3.15 15.30
CA PHE A 71 -13.93 4.48 14.97
C PHE A 71 -15.46 4.51 14.82
N ARG A 72 -16.07 3.46 14.26
CA ARG A 72 -17.52 3.42 13.96
C ARG A 72 -18.40 3.74 15.18
N TRP A 73 -17.94 3.36 16.38
CA TRP A 73 -18.65 3.57 17.65
C TRP A 73 -18.60 5.02 18.15
N THR A 74 -17.82 5.87 17.49
CA THR A 74 -17.75 7.31 17.78
C THR A 74 -18.73 8.13 16.95
N MET A 75 -19.37 7.51 15.95
CA MET A 75 -20.29 8.20 15.04
C MET A 75 -21.60 8.56 15.75
N GLU A 76 -21.99 9.82 15.65
CA GLU A 76 -23.29 10.35 16.05
C GLU A 76 -24.03 10.86 14.82
N ASN A 77 -25.29 10.45 14.67
CA ASN A 77 -26.23 10.95 13.68
C ASN A 77 -25.61 11.17 12.28
N LYS A 78 -25.12 10.06 11.70
CA LYS A 78 -24.86 9.91 10.27
C LYS A 78 -23.50 10.44 9.81
N ASP A 79 -23.14 11.71 10.01
CA ASP A 79 -21.93 12.33 9.41
C ASP A 79 -20.92 12.96 10.38
N THR A 80 -21.12 12.84 11.70
CA THR A 80 -20.22 13.40 12.72
C THR A 80 -19.68 12.33 13.67
N SER A 81 -18.43 12.48 14.07
CA SER A 81 -17.79 11.73 15.15
C SER A 81 -17.65 12.60 16.40
N LEU A 82 -18.06 12.05 17.54
CA LEU A 82 -17.90 12.61 18.88
C LEU A 82 -16.46 12.50 19.41
N GLY A 83 -15.56 11.88 18.65
CA GLY A 83 -14.17 11.68 19.04
C GLY A 83 -14.01 10.74 20.25
N SER A 84 -12.86 10.84 20.91
CA SER A 84 -12.50 9.94 22.03
C SER A 84 -13.22 10.22 23.35
N SER A 85 -14.10 11.22 23.46
CA SER A 85 -14.67 11.63 24.76
C SER A 85 -15.51 10.56 25.46
N HIS A 86 -15.99 9.54 24.73
CA HIS A 86 -16.80 8.45 25.26
C HIS A 86 -16.18 7.07 25.03
N ILE A 87 -14.91 7.02 24.64
CA ILE A 87 -14.20 5.78 24.33
C ILE A 87 -13.43 5.30 25.56
N ASN A 88 -13.42 3.99 25.81
CA ASN A 88 -12.60 3.36 26.84
C ASN A 88 -11.09 3.64 26.57
N PRO A 89 -10.30 4.08 27.58
CA PRO A 89 -8.84 4.18 27.48
C PRO A 89 -8.13 2.97 26.85
N ASP A 90 -8.57 1.74 27.10
CA ASP A 90 -7.96 0.54 26.50
C ASP A 90 -8.09 0.53 24.97
N LEU A 91 -9.21 1.06 24.44
CA LEU A 91 -9.43 1.18 23.01
C LEU A 91 -8.54 2.28 22.40
N ILE A 92 -8.27 3.35 23.15
CA ILE A 92 -7.33 4.41 22.72
C ILE A 92 -5.92 3.82 22.61
N GLU A 93 -5.49 3.00 23.56
CA GLU A 93 -4.20 2.32 23.50
C GLU A 93 -4.14 1.31 22.34
N ASN A 94 -5.21 0.54 22.13
CA ASN A 94 -5.33 -0.35 20.97
C ASN A 94 -5.22 0.43 19.65
N ASN A 95 -5.94 1.55 19.52
CA ASN A 95 -5.85 2.45 18.37
C ASN A 95 -4.42 2.99 18.18
N LYS A 96 -3.75 3.38 19.27
CA LYS A 96 -2.37 3.88 19.24
C LYS A 96 -1.43 2.86 18.61
N ASN A 97 -1.57 1.59 19.00
CA ASN A 97 -0.76 0.49 18.46
C ASN A 97 -1.00 0.25 16.97
N HIS A 98 -2.26 0.09 16.54
CA HIS A 98 -2.58 -0.13 15.13
C HIS A 98 -2.26 1.06 14.24
N PHE A 99 -2.54 2.28 14.70
CA PHE A 99 -2.23 3.49 13.94
C PHE A 99 -0.72 3.72 13.83
N SER A 100 0.02 3.53 14.92
CA SER A 100 1.49 3.60 14.91
C SER A 100 2.08 2.56 13.97
N PHE A 101 1.56 1.33 13.98
CA PHE A 101 1.99 0.28 13.05
C PHE A 101 1.75 0.65 11.59
N ILE A 102 0.58 1.21 11.24
CA ILE A 102 0.32 1.64 9.86
C ILE A 102 1.29 2.77 9.46
N ILE A 103 1.39 3.83 10.26
CA ILE A 103 2.22 4.99 9.92
C ILE A 103 3.71 4.61 9.85
N SER A 104 4.20 3.76 10.76
CA SER A 104 5.60 3.33 10.77
C SER A 104 6.01 2.58 9.51
N ASN A 105 5.05 1.94 8.84
CA ASN A 105 5.28 1.12 7.66
C ASN A 105 4.98 1.84 6.33
N ARG A 106 4.41 3.06 6.38
CA ARG A 106 4.05 3.87 5.20
C ARG A 106 4.85 5.17 5.09
N LYS A 107 5.49 5.62 6.17
CA LYS A 107 6.25 6.86 6.20
C LYS A 107 7.69 6.62 5.73
N ARG A 108 8.16 7.48 4.82
CA ARG A 108 9.57 7.55 4.44
C ARG A 108 10.43 7.89 5.65
N ASN A 109 11.49 7.12 5.85
CA ASN A 109 12.39 7.29 6.99
C ASN A 109 13.40 8.42 6.75
N LEU A 110 14.23 8.69 7.77
CA LEU A 110 15.25 9.73 7.69
C LEU A 110 16.25 9.41 6.59
N CYS A 111 16.52 10.40 5.75
CA CYS A 111 17.64 10.41 4.85
C CYS A 111 18.14 11.85 4.75
N THR A 112 19.41 12.04 5.09
CA THR A 112 20.08 13.35 5.04
C THR A 112 21.00 13.49 3.82
N LEU A 113 21.10 12.44 3.00
CA LEU A 113 21.84 12.48 1.74
C LEU A 113 21.21 13.49 0.77
N PRO A 114 22.03 14.22 0.00
CA PRO A 114 21.53 15.07 -1.07
C PRO A 114 20.84 14.27 -2.18
N ASP A 115 19.76 14.81 -2.77
CA ASP A 115 18.97 14.14 -3.82
C ASP A 115 19.77 13.80 -5.09
N TYR A 116 20.91 14.45 -5.31
CA TYR A 116 21.80 14.21 -6.45
C TYR A 116 22.84 13.11 -6.18
N ALA A 117 22.88 12.52 -4.99
CA ALA A 117 23.79 11.43 -4.67
C ALA A 117 23.45 10.18 -5.51
N LYS A 118 24.46 9.60 -6.16
CA LYS A 118 24.32 8.40 -6.99
C LYS A 118 24.84 7.18 -6.24
N ASN A 119 24.20 6.02 -6.47
CA ASN A 119 24.52 4.76 -5.79
C ASN A 119 26.03 4.42 -5.78
N LYS A 120 26.72 4.63 -6.91
CA LYS A 120 28.15 4.31 -7.06
C LYS A 120 29.10 5.18 -6.23
N ASP A 121 28.63 6.35 -5.78
CA ASP A 121 29.45 7.36 -5.10
C ASP A 121 29.21 7.35 -3.58
N ILE A 122 28.34 6.45 -3.08
CA ILE A 122 27.95 6.34 -1.67
C ILE A 122 28.68 5.16 -1.04
N LEU A 123 29.36 5.41 0.08
CA LEU A 123 30.02 4.39 0.88
C LEU A 123 29.23 4.14 2.16
N PHE A 124 28.93 2.88 2.47
CA PHE A 124 28.28 2.49 3.73
C PHE A 124 29.35 2.19 4.79
N ASP A 125 29.39 3.02 5.82
CA ASP A 125 30.44 2.99 6.83
C ASP A 125 30.07 2.06 7.98
N ALA A 126 28.90 2.29 8.57
CA ALA A 126 28.39 1.58 9.74
C ALA A 126 26.88 1.36 9.64
N HIS A 127 26.39 0.35 10.35
CA HIS A 127 24.96 0.09 10.48
C HIS A 127 24.63 -0.50 11.85
N GLU A 128 23.40 -0.26 12.28
CA GLU A 128 22.82 -0.86 13.48
C GLU A 128 21.35 -1.14 13.24
N ILE A 129 20.81 -2.15 13.93
CA ILE A 129 19.38 -2.42 13.94
C ILE A 129 18.78 -2.00 15.27
N GLU A 130 17.75 -1.17 15.22
CA GLU A 130 17.05 -0.69 16.40
C GLU A 130 15.54 -0.89 16.28
N PRO A 131 14.83 -1.06 17.42
CA PRO A 131 13.38 -1.01 17.41
C PRO A 131 12.89 0.39 16.99
N LEU A 132 12.03 0.44 15.98
CA LEU A 132 11.34 1.65 15.54
C LEU A 132 10.21 1.96 16.52
N LYS A 133 10.39 3.06 17.26
CA LYS A 133 9.44 3.52 18.26
C LYS A 133 8.58 4.68 17.73
N TYR A 134 7.29 4.64 18.04
CA TYR A 134 6.29 5.65 17.72
C TYR A 134 5.55 6.10 18.98
N ALA A 135 4.75 7.16 18.84
CA ALA A 135 4.01 7.81 19.94
C ALA A 135 4.95 8.15 21.12
N ASP A 136 5.95 9.00 20.87
CA ASP A 136 6.94 9.44 21.85
C ASP A 136 7.67 8.31 22.59
N GLY A 137 7.91 7.20 21.88
CA GLY A 137 8.67 6.06 22.40
C GLY A 137 7.82 4.95 23.02
N GLN A 138 6.50 5.11 23.07
CA GLN A 138 5.60 4.20 23.79
C GLN A 138 5.25 2.93 22.99
N VAL A 139 5.23 2.99 21.66
CA VAL A 139 4.90 1.84 20.81
C VAL A 139 6.12 1.38 20.04
N THR A 140 6.50 0.11 20.19
CA THR A 140 7.49 -0.53 19.31
C THR A 140 6.74 -1.25 18.18
N CYS A 141 6.93 -0.81 16.94
CA CYS A 141 6.13 -1.29 15.81
C CYS A 141 6.86 -2.35 14.98
N THR A 142 8.09 -2.05 14.60
CA THR A 142 8.96 -2.85 13.71
C THR A 142 10.42 -2.48 14.03
N SER A 143 11.40 -3.00 13.30
CA SER A 143 12.79 -2.54 13.40
C SER A 143 13.13 -1.51 12.32
N LEU A 144 14.27 -0.85 12.49
CA LEU A 144 14.86 0.07 11.53
C LEU A 144 16.35 -0.26 11.41
N ILE A 145 16.86 -0.34 10.18
CA ILE A 145 18.30 -0.42 9.94
C ILE A 145 18.79 1.03 9.80
N LYS A 146 19.54 1.52 10.78
CA LYS A 146 20.19 2.82 10.70
C LYS A 146 21.56 2.66 10.06
N CYS A 147 21.87 3.50 9.08
CA CYS A 147 23.12 3.48 8.36
C CYS A 147 23.80 4.84 8.46
N LYS A 148 25.12 4.80 8.69
CA LYS A 148 26.03 5.92 8.43
C LYS A 148 26.66 5.72 7.07
N VAL A 149 26.60 6.75 6.24
CA VAL A 149 27.13 6.71 4.89
C VAL A 149 28.00 7.93 4.60
N THR A 150 29.02 7.75 3.76
CA THR A 150 29.91 8.80 3.29
C THR A 150 29.64 9.11 1.82
N PHE A 151 29.51 10.40 1.50
CA PHE A 151 29.38 10.91 0.14
C PHE A 151 30.12 12.25 0.02
N ASN A 152 31.02 12.38 -0.96
CA ASN A 152 31.90 13.55 -1.12
C ASN A 152 32.57 13.98 0.21
N ASP A 153 33.20 13.04 0.91
CA ASP A 153 33.90 13.22 2.19
C ASP A 153 33.02 13.73 3.37
N ASN A 154 31.70 13.76 3.19
CA ASN A 154 30.75 14.15 4.23
C ASN A 154 29.97 12.92 4.73
N SER A 155 29.68 12.90 6.03
CA SER A 155 28.91 11.83 6.68
C SER A 155 27.43 12.19 6.73
N TYR A 156 26.58 11.22 6.40
CA TYR A 156 25.13 11.34 6.37
C TYR A 156 24.47 10.17 7.10
N ASP A 157 23.26 10.44 7.58
CA ASP A 157 22.34 9.44 8.14
C ASP A 157 21.31 9.00 7.11
N LEU A 158 21.12 7.69 7.03
CA LEU A 158 20.10 7.04 6.23
C LEU A 158 19.46 5.90 7.00
N HIS A 159 18.14 5.80 6.96
CA HIS A 159 17.39 4.77 7.64
C HIS A 159 16.62 3.91 6.63
N ILE A 160 16.69 2.59 6.80
CA ILE A 160 15.97 1.59 6.01
C ILE A 160 14.87 0.98 6.89
N GLY A 161 13.63 1.37 6.61
CA GLY A 161 12.44 0.72 7.13
C GLY A 161 11.71 -0.02 6.02
N LEU A 162 10.47 -0.40 6.28
CA LEU A 162 9.71 -1.17 5.31
C LEU A 162 9.46 -0.45 3.98
N LEU A 163 9.12 0.85 4.01
CA LEU A 163 8.86 1.59 2.77
C LEU A 163 10.08 1.49 1.84
N GLU A 164 11.28 1.69 2.39
CA GLU A 164 12.51 1.59 1.61
C GLU A 164 12.74 0.19 1.05
N ILE A 165 12.35 -0.87 1.77
CA ILE A 165 12.39 -2.25 1.26
C ILE A 165 11.39 -2.45 0.12
N LEU A 166 10.14 -2.01 0.30
CA LEU A 166 9.07 -2.14 -0.70
C LEU A 166 9.43 -1.42 -2.00
N GLU A 167 9.92 -0.19 -1.92
CA GLU A 167 10.34 0.62 -3.07
C GLU A 167 11.60 0.02 -3.73
N SER A 168 12.56 -0.46 -2.93
CA SER A 168 13.77 -1.09 -3.49
C SER A 168 13.45 -2.37 -4.27
N VAL A 169 12.61 -3.25 -3.71
CA VAL A 169 12.25 -4.50 -4.40
C VAL A 169 11.36 -4.24 -5.61
N ALA A 170 10.40 -3.31 -5.51
CA ALA A 170 9.55 -2.94 -6.65
C ALA A 170 10.38 -2.37 -7.80
N TYR A 171 11.35 -1.51 -7.50
CA TYR A 171 12.24 -0.95 -8.52
C TYR A 171 13.21 -1.98 -9.11
N MET A 172 13.73 -2.93 -8.32
CA MET A 172 14.55 -4.01 -8.86
C MET A 172 13.74 -4.94 -9.77
N LEU A 173 12.49 -5.23 -9.42
CA LEU A 173 11.56 -6.00 -10.25
C LEU A 173 11.14 -5.24 -11.52
N GLU A 174 10.89 -3.93 -11.43
CA GLU A 174 10.67 -3.04 -12.59
C GLU A 174 11.88 -3.08 -13.52
N SER A 175 13.08 -2.91 -12.97
CA SER A 175 14.33 -2.90 -13.74
C SER A 175 14.54 -4.22 -14.48
N LYS A 176 14.34 -5.34 -13.78
CA LYS A 176 14.40 -6.68 -14.37
C LYS A 176 13.34 -6.86 -15.46
N CYS A 177 12.11 -6.39 -15.23
CA CYS A 177 11.04 -6.44 -16.23
C CYS A 177 11.41 -5.66 -17.51
N ALA A 178 11.92 -4.44 -17.37
CA ALA A 178 12.35 -3.63 -18.51
C ALA A 178 13.49 -4.31 -19.29
N GLN A 179 14.48 -4.85 -18.59
CA GLN A 179 15.63 -5.55 -19.18
C GLN A 179 15.21 -6.81 -19.95
N GLU A 180 14.35 -7.65 -19.36
CA GLU A 180 13.83 -8.86 -19.98
C GLU A 180 12.97 -8.55 -21.24
N MET A 181 12.42 -7.34 -21.32
CA MET A 181 11.72 -6.81 -22.49
C MET A 181 12.64 -6.06 -23.47
N ASN A 182 13.96 -6.20 -23.35
CA ASN A 182 14.98 -5.52 -24.16
C ASN A 182 14.91 -3.98 -24.10
N SER A 183 14.58 -3.43 -22.93
CA SER A 183 14.58 -2.00 -22.66
C SER A 183 15.55 -1.64 -21.53
N THR A 184 15.83 -0.35 -21.39
CA THR A 184 16.61 0.18 -20.26
C THR A 184 15.65 0.68 -19.18
N PRO A 185 15.86 0.30 -17.91
CA PRO A 185 15.11 0.87 -16.79
C PRO A 185 15.30 2.39 -16.75
N GLN A 186 14.27 3.13 -16.34
CA GLN A 186 14.42 4.57 -16.14
C GLN A 186 15.27 4.82 -14.88
N GLU A 187 16.15 5.82 -14.93
CA GLU A 187 16.91 6.21 -13.74
C GLU A 187 15.97 6.72 -12.63
N SER A 188 16.15 6.16 -11.43
CA SER A 188 15.48 6.58 -10.20
C SER A 188 16.47 7.19 -9.19
N PRO A 189 16.02 8.08 -8.29
CA PRO A 189 16.83 8.59 -7.19
C PRO A 189 17.39 7.45 -6.33
N PHE A 190 18.54 7.66 -5.68
CA PHE A 190 19.12 6.64 -4.80
C PHE A 190 18.15 6.23 -3.67
N TYR A 191 17.62 7.21 -2.94
CA TYR A 191 16.67 6.96 -1.86
C TYR A 191 15.23 7.19 -2.37
N PRO A 192 14.25 6.28 -2.16
CA PRO A 192 14.37 4.99 -1.48
C PRO A 192 14.80 3.81 -2.39
N TYR A 193 14.78 3.96 -3.72
CA TYR A 193 14.79 2.86 -4.70
C TYR A 193 16.05 2.00 -4.79
N HIS A 194 17.23 2.56 -4.54
CA HIS A 194 18.51 1.84 -4.60
C HIS A 194 19.07 1.54 -3.21
N THR A 195 18.32 1.87 -2.16
CA THR A 195 18.83 1.89 -0.78
C THR A 195 19.26 0.52 -0.30
N VAL A 196 18.41 -0.50 -0.49
CA VAL A 196 18.73 -1.87 -0.06
C VAL A 196 19.86 -2.45 -0.89
N ASN A 197 19.91 -2.20 -2.20
CA ASN A 197 21.02 -2.64 -3.05
C ASN A 197 22.35 -1.99 -2.62
N GLY A 198 22.37 -0.68 -2.38
CA GLY A 198 23.54 0.03 -1.87
C GLY A 198 24.01 -0.54 -0.52
N PHE A 199 23.07 -0.80 0.39
CA PHE A 199 23.37 -1.40 1.69
C PHE A 199 23.90 -2.84 1.57
N ALA A 200 23.29 -3.66 0.71
CA ALA A 200 23.69 -5.05 0.52
C ALA A 200 25.14 -5.18 0.04
N LYS A 201 25.63 -4.26 -0.81
CA LYS A 201 27.04 -4.25 -1.23
C LYS A 201 28.04 -4.17 -0.06
N LYS A 202 27.61 -3.67 1.10
CA LYS A 202 28.43 -3.60 2.32
C LYS A 202 28.37 -4.87 3.15
N VAL A 203 27.19 -5.47 3.31
CA VAL A 203 26.95 -6.55 4.28
C VAL A 203 26.83 -7.94 3.64
N ALA A 204 26.58 -7.98 2.34
CA ALA A 204 26.28 -9.17 1.56
C ALA A 204 26.77 -8.99 0.10
N SER A 205 28.08 -8.72 -0.04
CA SER A 205 28.70 -8.28 -1.29
C SER A 205 28.71 -9.34 -2.40
N SER A 206 28.56 -10.61 -2.04
CA SER A 206 28.57 -11.74 -2.96
C SER A 206 27.19 -12.08 -3.52
N LEU A 207 26.11 -11.44 -3.02
CA LEU A 207 24.75 -11.68 -3.48
C LEU A 207 24.52 -11.06 -4.86
N THR A 208 23.82 -11.81 -5.70
CA THR A 208 23.32 -11.33 -6.99
C THR A 208 22.07 -10.46 -6.82
N ASP A 209 21.68 -9.72 -7.88
CA ASP A 209 20.42 -8.97 -7.86
C ASP A 209 19.21 -9.88 -7.59
N ASP A 210 19.21 -11.12 -8.10
CA ASP A 210 18.14 -12.09 -7.86
C ASP A 210 18.13 -12.59 -6.40
N ASP A 211 19.31 -12.81 -5.80
CA ASP A 211 19.40 -13.13 -4.36
C ASP A 211 18.83 -11.99 -3.50
N LEU A 212 19.14 -10.73 -3.85
CA LEU A 212 18.65 -9.55 -3.14
C LEU A 212 17.13 -9.37 -3.27
N ILE A 213 16.58 -9.54 -4.47
CA ILE A 213 15.14 -9.57 -4.69
C ILE A 213 14.50 -10.62 -3.79
N CYS A 214 15.02 -11.85 -3.80
CA CYS A 214 14.48 -12.95 -2.99
C CYS A 214 14.58 -12.66 -1.48
N CYS A 215 15.69 -12.08 -1.00
CA CYS A 215 15.84 -11.67 0.40
C CYS A 215 14.80 -10.62 0.81
N MET A 216 14.57 -9.60 -0.03
CA MET A 216 13.56 -8.57 0.24
C MET A 216 12.15 -9.18 0.23
N LEU A 217 11.79 -9.98 -0.78
CA LEU A 217 10.47 -10.64 -0.85
C LEU A 217 10.21 -11.60 0.31
N ALA A 218 11.24 -12.34 0.74
CA ALA A 218 11.16 -13.21 1.92
C ALA A 218 10.95 -12.38 3.20
N SER A 219 11.63 -11.24 3.34
CA SER A 219 11.44 -10.36 4.50
C SER A 219 10.03 -9.78 4.63
N LEU A 220 9.29 -9.63 3.53
CA LEU A 220 7.90 -9.17 3.53
C LEU A 220 6.92 -10.18 4.14
N GLN A 221 7.35 -11.43 4.36
CA GLN A 221 6.56 -12.45 5.06
C GLN A 221 6.62 -12.32 6.60
N SER A 222 7.10 -11.17 7.08
CA SER A 222 7.20 -10.80 8.49
C SER A 222 6.58 -9.42 8.75
N ASN A 223 6.11 -9.18 9.97
CA ASN A 223 5.77 -7.83 10.45
C ASN A 223 6.99 -7.00 10.86
N ASP A 224 8.16 -7.62 10.99
CA ASP A 224 9.46 -6.97 11.20
C ASP A 224 10.41 -7.24 10.01
N SER A 225 10.01 -6.77 8.83
CA SER A 225 10.78 -6.97 7.60
C SER A 225 12.22 -6.45 7.66
N PRO A 226 12.53 -5.28 8.24
CA PRO A 226 13.91 -4.81 8.33
C PRO A 226 14.84 -5.76 9.11
N ARG A 227 14.35 -6.33 10.23
CA ARG A 227 15.12 -7.34 10.98
C ARG A 227 15.31 -8.63 10.20
N VAL A 228 14.26 -9.13 9.57
CA VAL A 228 14.34 -10.35 8.78
C VAL A 228 15.26 -10.16 7.59
N LEU A 229 15.17 -9.03 6.87
CA LEU A 229 16.06 -8.70 5.77
C LEU A 229 17.54 -8.70 6.21
N MET A 230 17.86 -8.03 7.32
CA MET A 230 19.23 -8.01 7.83
C MET A 230 19.77 -9.42 8.08
N ASN A 231 18.97 -10.25 8.74
CA ASN A 231 19.34 -11.63 9.04
C ASN A 231 19.52 -12.46 7.76
N LEU A 232 18.64 -12.30 6.78
CA LEU A 232 18.71 -13.01 5.50
C LEU A 232 19.93 -12.60 4.69
N LEU A 233 20.27 -11.31 4.65
CA LEU A 233 21.47 -10.82 3.94
C LEU A 233 22.75 -11.43 4.53
N ILE A 234 22.88 -11.44 5.86
CA ILE A 234 24.03 -12.06 6.54
C ILE A 234 24.06 -13.57 6.30
N GLU A 235 22.91 -14.24 6.44
CA GLU A 235 22.82 -15.69 6.26
C GLU A 235 23.20 -16.08 4.83
N MET A 236 22.67 -15.41 3.81
CA MET A 236 22.94 -15.73 2.41
C MET A 236 24.39 -15.43 2.00
N GLU A 237 25.01 -14.38 2.56
CA GLU A 237 26.42 -14.07 2.30
C GLU A 237 27.34 -15.20 2.79
N SER A 238 26.95 -15.88 3.88
CA SER A 238 27.71 -17.00 4.44
C SER A 238 27.55 -18.32 3.68
N LEU A 239 26.62 -18.37 2.71
CA LEU A 239 26.31 -19.56 1.93
C LEU A 239 26.92 -19.51 0.52
N GLU A 240 27.24 -20.69 0.01
CA GLU A 240 27.56 -20.90 -1.40
C GLU A 240 26.39 -20.48 -2.29
N ALA A 241 26.70 -19.90 -3.46
CA ALA A 241 25.73 -19.26 -4.33
C ALA A 241 24.59 -20.19 -4.79
N ASP A 242 24.90 -21.46 -5.05
CA ASP A 242 23.95 -22.48 -5.50
C ASP A 242 22.95 -22.90 -4.40
N CYS A 243 23.27 -22.66 -3.13
CA CYS A 243 22.44 -23.03 -1.99
C CYS A 243 21.43 -21.95 -1.58
N ARG A 244 21.64 -20.70 -1.99
CA ARG A 244 20.89 -19.53 -1.50
C ARG A 244 19.40 -19.58 -1.85
N TYR A 245 19.09 -19.87 -3.11
CA TYR A 245 17.70 -19.87 -3.59
C TYR A 245 16.84 -20.91 -2.83
N GLU A 246 17.32 -22.15 -2.72
CA GLU A 246 16.61 -23.22 -2.01
C GLU A 246 16.40 -22.89 -0.53
N LYS A 247 17.41 -22.26 0.09
CA LYS A 247 17.34 -21.81 1.47
C LYS A 247 16.30 -20.71 1.68
N LEU A 248 16.24 -19.72 0.79
CA LEU A 248 15.23 -18.66 0.83
C LEU A 248 13.81 -19.21 0.57
N VAL A 249 13.64 -20.16 -0.36
CA VAL A 249 12.38 -20.88 -0.58
C VAL A 249 11.94 -21.60 0.70
N SER A 250 12.87 -22.32 1.35
CA SER A 250 12.60 -23.02 2.60
C SER A 250 12.19 -22.05 3.72
N HIS A 251 12.86 -20.91 3.83
CA HIS A 251 12.53 -19.85 4.80
C HIS A 251 11.09 -19.37 4.64
N VAL A 252 10.70 -18.96 3.43
CA VAL A 252 9.34 -18.44 3.15
C VAL A 252 8.28 -19.50 3.44
N LYS A 253 8.48 -20.73 2.95
CA LYS A 253 7.55 -21.85 3.19
C LYS A 253 7.37 -22.12 4.67
N LYS A 254 8.47 -22.17 5.43
CA LYS A 254 8.44 -22.39 6.87
C LYS A 254 7.64 -21.27 7.56
N GLN A 255 7.97 -20.02 7.28
CA GLN A 255 7.34 -18.86 7.90
C GLN A 255 5.84 -18.78 7.62
N LEU A 256 5.41 -18.99 6.37
CA LEU A 256 3.99 -18.97 6.01
C LEU A 256 3.21 -20.12 6.65
N ASN A 257 3.81 -21.32 6.74
CA ASN A 257 3.18 -22.45 7.41
C ASN A 257 3.05 -22.23 8.92
N GLU A 258 4.08 -21.66 9.57
CA GLU A 258 4.05 -21.32 11.00
C GLU A 258 2.98 -20.26 11.33
N LEU A 259 2.70 -19.36 10.38
CA LEU A 259 1.70 -18.29 10.54
C LEU A 259 0.30 -18.66 10.05
N ALA A 260 0.10 -19.84 9.48
CA ALA A 260 -1.15 -20.21 8.80
C ALA A 260 -2.37 -20.15 9.73
N GLU A 261 -2.30 -20.76 10.92
CA GLU A 261 -3.41 -20.77 11.88
C GLU A 261 -3.73 -19.37 12.40
N THR A 262 -2.71 -18.57 12.69
CA THR A 262 -2.88 -17.19 13.16
C THR A 262 -3.51 -16.33 12.07
N THR A 263 -3.07 -16.50 10.82
CA THR A 263 -3.62 -15.80 9.65
C THR A 263 -5.10 -16.13 9.46
N ASP A 264 -5.46 -17.42 9.51
CA ASP A 264 -6.85 -17.87 9.38
C ASP A 264 -7.74 -17.37 10.52
N SER A 265 -7.23 -17.38 11.75
CA SER A 265 -7.91 -16.80 12.91
C SER A 265 -8.18 -15.31 12.72
N SER A 266 -7.18 -14.53 12.31
CA SER A 266 -7.32 -13.10 12.03
C SER A 266 -8.29 -12.81 10.88
N ILE A 267 -8.27 -13.60 9.80
CA ILE A 267 -9.25 -13.47 8.70
C ILE A 267 -10.67 -13.65 9.24
N ASN A 268 -10.92 -14.70 10.02
CA ASN A 268 -12.24 -14.96 10.58
C ASN A 268 -12.68 -13.86 11.55
N GLN A 269 -11.77 -13.34 12.38
CA GLN A 269 -12.05 -12.21 13.26
C GLN A 269 -12.50 -10.98 12.47
N ILE A 270 -11.77 -10.62 11.39
CA ILE A 270 -12.15 -9.49 10.55
C ILE A 270 -13.49 -9.72 9.85
N ILE A 271 -13.74 -10.91 9.30
CA ILE A 271 -15.04 -11.24 8.65
C ILE A 271 -16.21 -11.02 9.61
N ASN A 272 -16.03 -11.37 10.90
CA ASN A 272 -17.06 -11.21 11.91
C ASN A 272 -17.38 -9.74 12.25
N LEU A 273 -16.50 -8.80 11.92
CA LEU A 273 -16.79 -7.34 12.03
C LEU A 273 -17.80 -6.86 10.97
N PHE A 274 -18.04 -7.66 9.92
CA PHE A 274 -18.93 -7.35 8.79
C PHE A 274 -20.05 -8.40 8.64
N PRO A 275 -20.97 -8.51 9.62
CA PRO A 275 -22.03 -9.52 9.62
C PRO A 275 -23.13 -9.23 8.59
N ILE A 276 -23.28 -7.98 8.15
CA ILE A 276 -24.29 -7.57 7.18
C ILE A 276 -23.74 -7.78 5.76
N ASN A 277 -24.57 -8.36 4.89
CA ASN A 277 -24.28 -8.44 3.46
C ASN A 277 -24.60 -7.12 2.80
N GLU A 278 -23.57 -6.30 2.61
CA GLU A 278 -23.63 -5.02 1.93
C GLU A 278 -22.36 -4.82 1.09
N PRO A 279 -22.38 -3.93 0.07
CA PRO A 279 -21.29 -3.73 -0.87
C PRO A 279 -19.86 -3.72 -0.27
N MET A 280 -19.63 -2.93 0.79
CA MET A 280 -18.29 -2.78 1.38
C MET A 280 -17.85 -4.04 2.14
N GLY A 281 -18.72 -4.62 2.97
CA GLY A 281 -18.48 -5.90 3.64
C GLY A 281 -18.21 -7.05 2.65
N ASN A 282 -18.91 -7.07 1.52
CA ASN A 282 -18.66 -8.06 0.46
C ASN A 282 -17.27 -7.87 -0.19
N PHE A 283 -16.88 -6.62 -0.48
CA PHE A 283 -15.55 -6.33 -1.01
C PHE A 283 -14.41 -6.69 -0.03
N ILE A 284 -14.61 -6.46 1.27
CA ILE A 284 -13.64 -6.86 2.31
C ILE A 284 -13.49 -8.37 2.35
N LYS A 285 -14.59 -9.12 2.39
CA LYS A 285 -14.58 -10.59 2.35
C LYS A 285 -13.89 -11.12 1.09
N LEU A 286 -14.13 -10.48 -0.05
CA LEU A 286 -13.43 -10.79 -1.30
C LEU A 286 -11.92 -10.55 -1.20
N THR A 287 -11.51 -9.40 -0.65
CA THR A 287 -10.10 -9.05 -0.48
C THR A 287 -9.39 -10.04 0.45
N LEU A 288 -10.01 -10.43 1.57
CA LEU A 288 -9.45 -11.43 2.49
C LEU A 288 -9.32 -12.80 1.83
N ARG A 289 -10.29 -13.19 1.00
CA ARG A 289 -10.21 -14.43 0.20
C ARG A 289 -9.03 -14.38 -0.79
N ARG A 290 -8.82 -13.25 -1.47
CA ARG A 290 -7.65 -13.05 -2.35
C ARG A 290 -6.35 -13.16 -1.58
N ILE A 291 -6.25 -12.50 -0.42
CA ILE A 291 -5.07 -12.58 0.45
C ILE A 291 -4.78 -14.03 0.82
N LYS A 292 -5.78 -14.76 1.32
CA LYS A 292 -5.64 -16.18 1.67
C LYS A 292 -5.11 -17.02 0.50
N ASN A 293 -5.74 -16.89 -0.67
CA ASN A 293 -5.36 -17.63 -1.87
C ASN A 293 -3.93 -17.28 -2.31
N ASN A 294 -3.57 -16.00 -2.28
CA ASN A 294 -2.25 -15.53 -2.70
C ASN A 294 -1.14 -15.97 -1.74
N LEU A 295 -1.41 -16.01 -0.43
CA LEU A 295 -0.48 -16.59 0.55
C LEU A 295 -0.29 -18.10 0.30
N SER A 296 -1.36 -18.83 -0.02
CA SER A 296 -1.25 -20.24 -0.42
C SER A 296 -0.42 -20.42 -1.70
N PHE A 297 -0.63 -19.57 -2.72
CA PHE A 297 0.21 -19.59 -3.92
C PHE A 297 1.68 -19.29 -3.61
N ARG A 298 1.96 -18.38 -2.66
CA ARG A 298 3.33 -18.06 -2.26
C ARG A 298 4.03 -19.21 -1.51
N ILE A 299 3.28 -20.13 -0.91
CA ILE A 299 3.87 -21.38 -0.39
C ILE A 299 4.37 -22.24 -1.55
N GLU A 300 3.65 -22.28 -2.68
CA GLU A 300 4.05 -23.06 -3.86
C GLU A 300 5.18 -22.38 -4.64
N ASP A 301 5.06 -21.06 -4.87
CA ASP A 301 5.99 -20.21 -5.62
C ASP A 301 6.34 -18.94 -4.79
N PRO A 302 7.30 -19.02 -3.85
CA PRO A 302 7.66 -17.91 -2.95
C PRO A 302 8.02 -16.59 -3.62
N PHE A 303 8.62 -16.68 -4.81
CA PHE A 303 9.15 -15.56 -5.58
C PHE A 303 8.44 -15.43 -6.93
N LEU A 304 7.12 -15.65 -6.92
CA LEU A 304 6.24 -15.65 -8.09
C LEU A 304 6.39 -14.39 -8.97
N GLU A 305 6.85 -13.27 -8.43
CA GLU A 305 7.17 -12.06 -9.17
C GLU A 305 8.19 -12.31 -10.30
N LEU A 306 9.23 -13.12 -10.04
CA LEU A 306 10.23 -13.48 -11.04
C LEU A 306 9.64 -14.36 -12.15
N ASN A 307 8.73 -15.26 -11.79
CA ASN A 307 8.01 -16.09 -12.75
C ASN A 307 7.06 -15.24 -13.60
N ILE A 308 6.36 -14.27 -13.01
CA ILE A 308 5.52 -13.31 -13.73
C ILE A 308 6.35 -12.57 -14.77
N ILE A 309 7.49 -11.98 -14.38
CA ILE A 309 8.40 -11.25 -15.29
C ILE A 309 8.79 -12.14 -16.48
N LYS A 310 9.20 -13.38 -16.22
CA LYS A 310 9.60 -14.35 -17.27
C LYS A 310 8.50 -14.64 -18.29
N ASN A 311 7.23 -14.59 -17.88
CA ASN A 311 6.09 -14.85 -18.75
C ASN A 311 5.69 -13.58 -19.53
N ILE A 312 5.56 -12.45 -18.85
CA ILE A 312 5.12 -11.19 -19.47
C ILE A 312 6.19 -10.62 -20.40
N SER A 313 7.48 -10.87 -20.17
CA SER A 313 8.53 -10.42 -21.08
C SER A 313 8.43 -11.05 -22.47
N LYS A 314 7.93 -12.29 -22.54
CA LYS A 314 7.69 -13.02 -23.80
C LYS A 314 6.35 -12.68 -24.42
N LYS A 315 5.33 -12.46 -23.58
CA LYS A 315 3.95 -12.18 -23.99
C LYS A 315 3.33 -11.17 -23.03
N PRO A 316 3.47 -9.85 -23.28
CA PRO A 316 3.00 -8.82 -22.34
C PRO A 316 1.51 -8.92 -21.97
N LEU A 317 0.68 -9.43 -22.89
CA LEU A 317 -0.75 -9.65 -22.65
C LEU A 317 -1.05 -10.70 -21.57
N GLU A 318 -0.10 -11.59 -21.20
CA GLU A 318 -0.23 -12.52 -20.07
C GLU A 318 -0.41 -11.78 -18.73
N MET A 319 -0.03 -10.51 -18.66
CA MET A 319 -0.27 -9.65 -17.50
C MET A 319 -1.76 -9.64 -17.09
N ASN A 320 -2.68 -9.64 -18.07
CA ASN A 320 -4.12 -9.72 -17.79
C ASN A 320 -4.49 -11.03 -17.08
N GLY A 321 -3.82 -12.13 -17.42
CA GLY A 321 -3.98 -13.42 -16.76
C GLY A 321 -3.50 -13.38 -15.31
N PHE A 322 -2.35 -12.74 -15.04
CA PHE A 322 -1.83 -12.58 -13.68
C PHE A 322 -2.71 -11.65 -12.82
N ILE A 323 -3.21 -10.55 -13.39
CA ILE A 323 -4.17 -9.66 -12.73
C ILE A 323 -5.46 -10.41 -12.40
N ARG A 324 -5.99 -11.22 -13.34
CA ARG A 324 -7.17 -12.07 -13.06
C ARG A 324 -6.90 -13.14 -12.00
N LYS A 325 -5.69 -13.68 -11.95
CA LYS A 325 -5.30 -14.74 -10.99
C LYS A 325 -5.08 -14.20 -9.57
N PHE A 326 -4.29 -13.14 -9.43
CA PHE A 326 -3.86 -12.64 -8.12
C PHE A 326 -4.72 -11.48 -7.61
N GLY A 327 -5.41 -10.79 -8.52
CA GLY A 327 -6.28 -9.65 -8.23
C GLY A 327 -5.88 -8.39 -9.00
N GLY A 328 -6.78 -7.42 -8.98
CA GLY A 328 -6.60 -6.09 -9.55
C GLY A 328 -7.20 -5.02 -8.66
N CYS A 329 -6.65 -3.82 -8.79
CA CYS A 329 -7.01 -2.60 -8.08
C CYS A 329 -7.73 -1.57 -8.99
N THR A 330 -8.11 -0.42 -8.42
CA THR A 330 -8.61 0.70 -9.25
C THR A 330 -7.44 1.47 -9.84
N ILE A 331 -7.58 1.95 -11.07
CA ILE A 331 -6.63 2.86 -11.71
C ILE A 331 -7.28 4.23 -11.88
N ILE A 332 -6.56 5.30 -11.52
CA ILE A 332 -6.92 6.68 -11.85
C ILE A 332 -5.90 7.22 -12.85
N GLN A 333 -6.36 7.63 -14.03
CA GLN A 333 -5.57 8.36 -15.00
C GLN A 333 -5.81 9.86 -14.83
N LYS A 334 -4.76 10.58 -14.39
CA LYS A 334 -4.79 12.05 -14.35
C LYS A 334 -4.66 12.64 -15.76
N ARG A 335 -5.40 13.71 -16.03
CA ARG A 335 -5.39 14.41 -17.33
C ARG A 335 -5.00 15.89 -17.17
N ASN A 336 -4.65 16.52 -18.28
CA ASN A 336 -4.30 17.95 -18.33
C ASN A 336 -5.54 18.86 -18.30
N ASN A 337 -6.36 18.74 -17.26
CA ASN A 337 -7.60 19.50 -17.10
C ASN A 337 -7.64 20.23 -15.75
N ASP A 338 -8.52 21.23 -15.64
CA ASP A 338 -8.80 21.89 -14.37
C ASP A 338 -9.47 20.88 -13.41
N PRO A 339 -8.91 20.63 -12.20
CA PRO A 339 -9.49 19.70 -11.23
C PRO A 339 -10.91 20.08 -10.75
N GLU A 340 -11.32 21.34 -10.97
CA GLU A 340 -12.66 21.80 -10.64
C GLU A 340 -13.72 21.31 -11.65
N ILE A 341 -13.31 20.87 -12.85
CA ILE A 341 -14.20 20.23 -13.83
C ILE A 341 -14.55 18.81 -13.34
N PRO A 342 -15.85 18.44 -13.22
CA PRO A 342 -16.24 17.07 -12.91
C PRO A 342 -15.69 16.08 -13.94
N GLU A 343 -15.27 14.90 -13.48
CA GLU A 343 -14.67 13.86 -14.33
C GLU A 343 -13.48 14.38 -15.17
N CYS A 344 -12.73 15.36 -14.66
CA CYS A 344 -11.53 15.84 -15.33
C CYS A 344 -10.46 14.75 -15.47
N ASP A 345 -10.44 13.78 -14.55
CA ASP A 345 -9.63 12.56 -14.56
C ASP A 345 -10.52 11.34 -14.85
N VAL A 346 -9.92 10.20 -15.19
CA VAL A 346 -10.66 8.96 -15.49
C VAL A 346 -10.33 7.88 -14.48
N MET A 347 -11.34 7.13 -14.04
CA MET A 347 -11.19 5.98 -13.15
C MET A 347 -11.58 4.68 -13.88
N TYR A 348 -10.73 3.67 -13.78
CA TYR A 348 -10.93 2.34 -14.34
C TYR A 348 -10.83 1.28 -13.26
N ASP A 349 -11.58 0.19 -13.42
CA ASP A 349 -11.47 -1.02 -12.62
C ASP A 349 -11.03 -2.18 -13.49
N PHE A 350 -10.16 -3.05 -12.98
CA PHE A 350 -9.85 -4.28 -13.70
C PHE A 350 -11.08 -5.17 -13.79
N GLU A 351 -11.26 -5.75 -14.97
CA GLU A 351 -12.27 -6.78 -15.22
C GLU A 351 -11.81 -8.11 -14.62
N LEU A 352 -12.36 -8.43 -13.45
CA LEU A 352 -12.09 -9.68 -12.72
C LEU A 352 -13.37 -10.51 -12.66
N PRO A 353 -13.30 -11.85 -12.81
CA PRO A 353 -14.49 -12.72 -12.85
C PRO A 353 -15.41 -12.63 -11.62
N GLU A 354 -14.84 -12.21 -10.50
CA GLU A 354 -15.48 -12.12 -9.19
C GLU A 354 -15.92 -10.69 -8.82
N ASN A 355 -15.63 -9.70 -9.67
CA ASN A 355 -16.10 -8.33 -9.49
C ASN A 355 -17.48 -8.18 -10.12
N ASP A 356 -18.43 -7.64 -9.36
CA ASP A 356 -19.71 -7.12 -9.85
C ASP A 356 -19.84 -5.62 -9.48
N GLU A 357 -20.88 -4.95 -9.99
CA GLU A 357 -21.12 -3.53 -9.71
C GLU A 357 -21.19 -3.23 -8.20
N SER A 358 -21.77 -4.16 -7.43
CA SER A 358 -21.90 -4.04 -5.97
C SER A 358 -20.54 -4.07 -5.27
N THR A 359 -19.68 -5.02 -5.65
CA THR A 359 -18.33 -5.20 -5.11
C THR A 359 -17.43 -4.03 -5.50
N LEU A 360 -17.51 -3.57 -6.75
CA LEU A 360 -16.80 -2.38 -7.21
C LEU A 360 -17.26 -1.17 -6.41
N PHE A 361 -18.57 -0.92 -6.27
CA PHE A 361 -19.09 0.14 -5.42
C PHE A 361 -18.58 0.02 -3.97
N GLY A 362 -18.54 -1.20 -3.44
CA GLY A 362 -18.01 -1.54 -2.12
C GLY A 362 -16.55 -1.11 -1.91
N SER A 363 -15.69 -1.29 -2.92
CA SER A 363 -14.30 -0.84 -2.86
C SER A 363 -14.17 0.69 -2.74
N LYS A 364 -15.00 1.46 -3.47
CA LYS A 364 -14.94 2.94 -3.46
C LYS A 364 -15.49 3.47 -2.14
N LYS A 365 -16.53 2.80 -1.63
CA LYS A 365 -17.07 3.01 -0.31
C LYS A 365 -16.03 2.75 0.79
N LEU A 366 -15.28 1.64 0.73
CA LEU A 366 -14.20 1.35 1.68
C LEU A 366 -13.12 2.43 1.69
N HIS A 367 -12.67 2.87 0.50
CA HIS A 367 -11.70 3.95 0.39
C HIS A 367 -12.21 5.24 1.03
N ALA A 368 -13.45 5.66 0.75
CA ALA A 368 -14.02 6.84 1.40
C ALA A 368 -14.14 6.69 2.93
N CYS A 369 -14.42 5.48 3.45
CA CYS A 369 -14.37 5.19 4.89
C CYS A 369 -12.96 5.40 5.45
N PHE A 370 -11.94 4.78 4.86
CA PHE A 370 -10.56 4.90 5.33
C PHE A 370 -10.05 6.34 5.24
N HIS A 371 -10.37 7.05 4.17
CA HIS A 371 -10.08 8.47 4.05
C HIS A 371 -10.68 9.25 5.24
N PHE A 372 -11.96 9.05 5.55
CA PHE A 372 -12.62 9.76 6.64
C PHE A 372 -12.00 9.46 8.01
N ILE A 373 -11.79 8.18 8.37
CA ILE A 373 -11.24 7.84 9.69
C ILE A 373 -9.82 8.36 9.88
N LEU A 374 -8.99 8.33 8.82
CA LEU A 374 -7.59 8.80 8.88
C LEU A 374 -7.49 10.32 9.12
N LEU A 375 -8.51 11.10 8.78
CA LEU A 375 -8.56 12.52 9.14
C LEU A 375 -8.69 12.75 10.66
N HIS A 376 -9.33 11.80 11.36
CA HIS A 376 -9.65 11.92 12.78
C HIS A 376 -8.55 11.35 13.69
N TYR A 377 -7.88 10.27 13.26
CA TYR A 377 -6.86 9.63 14.08
C TYR A 377 -5.64 10.53 14.32
N ARG A 378 -5.06 10.39 15.52
CA ARG A 378 -3.82 11.03 15.94
C ARG A 378 -2.80 9.97 16.38
N PRO A 379 -1.49 10.30 16.38
CA PRO A 379 -0.45 9.38 16.85
C PRO A 379 -0.64 8.88 18.29
N SER A 380 -1.39 9.62 19.12
CA SER A 380 -1.78 9.21 20.48
C SER A 380 -2.81 8.06 20.52
N GLY A 381 -3.40 7.67 19.38
CA GLY A 381 -4.53 6.75 19.32
C GLY A 381 -5.90 7.43 19.52
N GLU A 382 -5.90 8.71 19.89
CA GLU A 382 -7.12 9.50 20.03
C GLU A 382 -7.79 9.79 18.69
N ILE A 383 -9.11 9.91 18.75
CA ILE A 383 -9.98 10.28 17.65
C ILE A 383 -10.45 11.71 17.87
N VAL A 384 -10.05 12.60 16.97
CA VAL A 384 -10.47 14.00 16.99
C VAL A 384 -11.91 14.12 16.52
N LYS A 385 -12.71 14.96 17.19
CA LYS A 385 -14.10 15.23 16.77
C LYS A 385 -14.18 15.81 15.36
N THR A 386 -15.25 15.52 14.64
CA THR A 386 -15.46 16.06 13.29
C THR A 386 -15.49 17.60 13.25
N GLU A 387 -16.05 18.24 14.29
CA GLU A 387 -16.08 19.71 14.43
C GLU A 387 -14.68 20.35 14.52
N ASN A 388 -13.69 19.56 14.96
CA ASN A 388 -12.30 19.99 15.17
C ASN A 388 -11.39 19.63 13.99
N LEU A 389 -11.93 19.05 12.92
CA LEU A 389 -11.16 18.82 11.71
C LEU A 389 -10.83 20.14 11.02
N THR A 390 -9.56 20.31 10.69
CA THR A 390 -9.11 21.45 9.90
C THR A 390 -9.43 21.22 8.42
N ASN A 391 -9.98 22.23 7.77
CA ASN A 391 -10.10 22.23 6.32
C ASN A 391 -8.70 22.29 5.72
N SER A 392 -8.33 21.26 4.97
CA SER A 392 -7.06 21.21 4.24
C SER A 392 -7.24 20.48 2.92
N SER A 393 -6.23 20.52 2.05
CA SER A 393 -6.23 19.72 0.82
C SER A 393 -6.36 18.22 1.09
N ARG A 394 -5.96 17.75 2.29
CA ARG A 394 -6.13 16.35 2.71
C ARG A 394 -7.58 15.98 2.97
N SER A 395 -8.47 16.95 3.19
CA SER A 395 -9.88 16.70 3.48
C SER A 395 -10.72 16.48 2.21
N ARG A 396 -10.15 16.74 1.03
CA ARG A 396 -10.83 16.60 -0.26
C ARG A 396 -11.26 15.16 -0.51
N CYS A 397 -12.46 14.98 -1.06
CA CYS A 397 -12.96 13.68 -1.49
C CYS A 397 -11.92 12.97 -2.39
N PRO A 398 -11.58 11.69 -2.12
CA PRO A 398 -10.61 10.97 -2.93
C PRO A 398 -11.06 10.78 -4.39
N PHE A 399 -12.36 10.92 -4.67
CA PHE A 399 -12.94 10.80 -6.00
C PHE A 399 -13.23 12.15 -6.65
N TYR A 400 -12.71 13.26 -6.10
CA TYR A 400 -13.09 14.62 -6.51
C TYR A 400 -12.95 14.88 -8.02
N THR A 401 -11.88 14.37 -8.62
CA THR A 401 -11.54 14.61 -10.03
C THR A 401 -12.14 13.59 -10.99
N VAL A 402 -12.61 12.45 -10.49
CA VAL A 402 -13.13 11.33 -11.32
C VAL A 402 -14.64 11.14 -11.21
N CYS A 403 -15.31 11.86 -10.31
CA CYS A 403 -16.72 11.65 -10.00
C CYS A 403 -17.64 12.58 -10.80
N GLY A 404 -18.61 11.99 -11.52
CA GLY A 404 -19.68 12.72 -12.23
C GLY A 404 -21.00 12.83 -11.47
N ALA A 405 -21.08 12.39 -10.21
CA ALA A 405 -22.33 12.40 -9.46
C ALA A 405 -22.92 13.81 -9.30
N SER A 406 -24.26 13.93 -9.29
CA SER A 406 -24.96 15.23 -9.20
C SER A 406 -24.50 16.08 -8.02
N LEU A 407 -24.12 15.47 -6.90
CA LEU A 407 -23.55 16.17 -5.75
C LEU A 407 -22.22 16.89 -6.08
N ARG A 408 -21.32 16.25 -6.83
CA ARG A 408 -20.04 16.86 -7.23
C ARG A 408 -20.23 18.07 -8.13
N VAL A 409 -21.28 18.06 -8.95
CA VAL A 409 -21.65 19.17 -9.85
C VAL A 409 -22.31 20.31 -9.07
N SER A 410 -23.28 19.99 -8.22
CA SER A 410 -24.11 20.98 -7.51
C SER A 410 -23.50 21.51 -6.20
N ASN A 411 -22.59 20.76 -5.59
CA ASN A 411 -22.02 21.03 -4.26
C ASN A 411 -20.51 20.70 -4.22
N SER A 412 -19.74 21.20 -5.19
CA SER A 412 -18.30 20.95 -5.29
C SER A 412 -17.53 21.32 -4.02
N GLU A 413 -17.88 22.42 -3.34
CA GLU A 413 -17.24 22.84 -2.08
C GLU A 413 -17.36 21.80 -0.97
N ILE A 414 -18.49 21.09 -0.88
CA ILE A 414 -18.69 19.99 0.07
C ILE A 414 -17.70 18.89 -0.26
N CYS A 415 -17.62 18.45 -1.52
CA CYS A 415 -16.69 17.42 -1.95
C CYS A 415 -15.22 17.85 -1.78
N ASN A 416 -14.91 19.13 -1.94
CA ASN A 416 -13.55 19.66 -1.89
C ASN A 416 -13.01 19.80 -0.46
N SER A 417 -13.87 20.08 0.52
CA SER A 417 -13.44 20.47 1.87
C SER A 417 -14.01 19.63 3.01
N LYS A 418 -15.26 19.16 2.88
CA LYS A 418 -16.01 18.47 3.95
C LYS A 418 -16.87 17.34 3.38
N PRO A 419 -16.28 16.35 2.69
CA PRO A 419 -17.03 15.36 1.91
C PRO A 419 -17.97 14.49 2.76
N TRP A 420 -17.74 14.37 4.06
CA TRP A 420 -18.67 13.69 4.98
C TRP A 420 -20.07 14.34 5.04
N LYS A 421 -20.17 15.66 4.83
CA LYS A 421 -21.46 16.38 4.73
C LYS A 421 -22.29 16.00 3.49
N SER A 422 -21.74 15.22 2.57
CA SER A 422 -22.48 14.67 1.42
C SER A 422 -23.72 13.89 1.84
N MET A 423 -23.70 13.27 3.01
CA MET A 423 -24.79 12.48 3.53
C MET A 423 -26.06 13.29 3.85
N SER A 424 -25.87 14.53 4.27
CA SER A 424 -26.94 15.48 4.60
C SER A 424 -27.55 16.14 3.35
N CYS A 425 -27.03 15.86 2.16
CA CYS A 425 -27.49 16.44 0.90
C CYS A 425 -28.58 15.58 0.26
N ALA A 426 -29.64 16.21 -0.27
CA ALA A 426 -30.72 15.49 -0.96
C ALA A 426 -30.25 14.81 -2.27
N SER A 427 -29.20 15.32 -2.90
CA SER A 427 -28.62 14.80 -4.15
C SER A 427 -27.53 13.74 -3.92
N ASN A 428 -27.55 13.01 -2.80
CA ASN A 428 -26.50 12.07 -2.40
C ASN A 428 -26.60 10.68 -3.08
N GLN A 429 -27.61 10.46 -3.91
CA GLN A 429 -27.80 9.19 -4.63
C GLN A 429 -26.56 8.89 -5.50
N GLY A 430 -26.01 7.68 -5.34
CA GLY A 430 -24.80 7.25 -6.04
C GLY A 430 -23.48 7.81 -5.49
N CYS A 431 -23.51 8.66 -4.45
CA CYS A 431 -22.28 9.19 -3.85
C CYS A 431 -21.57 8.12 -3.00
N TYR A 432 -20.37 7.71 -3.41
CA TYR A 432 -19.54 6.76 -2.66
C TYR A 432 -19.26 7.24 -1.23
N TYR A 433 -19.00 8.54 -1.05
CA TYR A 433 -18.66 9.12 0.25
C TYR A 433 -19.86 9.14 1.20
N ALA A 434 -21.05 9.50 0.70
CA ALA A 434 -22.27 9.43 1.50
C ALA A 434 -22.57 7.98 1.92
N ALA A 435 -22.44 7.03 0.99
CA ALA A 435 -22.61 5.61 1.29
C ALA A 435 -21.57 5.09 2.31
N ALA A 436 -20.34 5.58 2.26
CA ALA A 436 -19.28 5.28 3.22
C ALA A 436 -19.62 5.74 4.63
N MET A 437 -20.17 6.96 4.77
CA MET A 437 -20.66 7.44 6.06
C MET A 437 -21.78 6.54 6.57
N ILE A 438 -22.73 6.12 5.71
CA ILE A 438 -23.81 5.20 6.12
C ILE A 438 -23.24 3.90 6.69
N ALA A 439 -22.27 3.27 6.03
CA ALA A 439 -21.67 2.03 6.55
C ALA A 439 -20.84 2.21 7.81
N THR A 440 -20.22 3.38 7.98
CA THR A 440 -19.40 3.67 9.16
C THR A 440 -20.26 3.94 10.38
N ASN A 441 -21.56 4.18 10.23
CA ASN A 441 -22.44 4.25 11.40
C ASN A 441 -22.58 2.87 12.07
N PRO A 442 -22.77 2.84 13.39
CA PRO A 442 -23.08 1.60 14.09
C PRO A 442 -24.41 1.01 13.55
N PRO A 443 -24.55 -0.32 13.54
CA PRO A 443 -25.78 -0.95 13.06
C PRO A 443 -26.94 -0.60 14.02
N SER A 444 -28.16 -0.48 13.48
CA SER A 444 -29.35 0.06 14.15
C SER A 444 -29.84 -0.70 15.40
N ASN A 445 -29.15 -1.75 15.86
CA ASN A 445 -29.61 -2.69 16.90
C ASN A 445 -28.60 -2.94 18.04
N SER A 446 -27.64 -2.04 18.26
CA SER A 446 -26.70 -2.14 19.38
C SER A 446 -27.01 -1.09 20.44
N ASN A 447 -28.05 -1.33 21.22
CA ASN A 447 -28.27 -0.75 22.56
C ASN A 447 -28.27 -1.89 23.57
#